data_AF-A0A3Q0FYJ4-F1
#
_entry.id   AF-A0A3Q0FYJ4-F1
#
_cell.length_a   1.000
_cell.length_b   1.000
_cell.length_c   1.000
_cell.angle_alpha   90.00
_cell.angle_beta   90.00
_cell.angle_gamma   90.00
#
_symmetry.space_group_name_H-M   'P 1'
#
loop_
_entity.id
_entity.type
_entity.pdbx_description
1 polymer ?
#
loop_
_entity_poly.entity_id
_entity_poly.type
_entity_poly.pdbx_seq_one_letter_code
_entity_poly.pdbx_strand_id
1 'polypeptide(L)'
;MGGSESSAGGRKVSFELDEQERVRVLQGVRLTEDVVNRMKESSQPTRDQRPSSFPPPSSRGTTSPQAAEEKAKSPTGVQPPTVKSSGQKPSEAEEDLYRRYEREQALVQDELLRLAKREREAASEALSTALQRERSSTNEERQRAAQLNAELYKLTSEQYHEAATNAEHRIKRRSTEPVCAGLQSEILKCYQANKHEVLKCSELAKEYQRCVSAARKELLVNYG
;
A
#
# COMPACT_ATOMS: atom_id res chain seq x y z
N MET A 1 -17.14 38.62 -2.70
CA MET A 1 -16.99 38.11 -4.06
C MET A 1 -16.35 36.73 -3.93
N GLY A 2 -17.09 35.63 -3.89
CA GLY A 2 -18.06 35.19 -4.89
C GLY A 2 -17.33 34.15 -5.77
N GLY A 3 -17.27 32.91 -5.31
CA GLY A 3 -16.55 31.82 -5.97
C GLY A 3 -17.22 30.49 -5.69
N SER A 4 -18.43 30.36 -6.22
CA SER A 4 -19.19 29.14 -6.53
C SER A 4 -18.59 27.80 -6.05
N GLU A 5 -19.23 27.22 -5.04
CA GLU A 5 -19.21 25.78 -4.76
C GLU A 5 -19.96 25.03 -5.86
N SER A 6 -19.33 24.87 -7.02
CA SER A 6 -19.82 23.95 -8.04
C SER A 6 -19.36 22.54 -7.69
N SER A 7 -20.28 21.78 -7.11
CA SER A 7 -20.25 20.33 -7.08
C SER A 7 -20.21 19.80 -8.53
N ALA A 8 -19.00 19.55 -9.04
CA ALA A 8 -18.76 18.85 -10.28
C ALA A 8 -17.42 18.11 -10.16
N GLY A 9 -17.48 16.78 -10.17
CA GLY A 9 -16.34 15.87 -10.04
C GLY A 9 -15.36 16.00 -11.21
N GLY A 10 -14.50 17.01 -11.17
CA GLY A 10 -13.34 17.12 -12.03
C GLY A 10 -12.22 16.20 -11.53
N ARG A 11 -11.73 15.30 -12.40
CA ARG A 11 -10.52 14.49 -12.16
C ARG A 11 -9.36 15.41 -11.77
N LYS A 12 -8.95 15.40 -10.50
CA LYS A 12 -7.78 16.17 -10.04
C LYS A 12 -6.51 15.35 -10.28
N VAL A 13 -5.49 15.99 -10.84
CA VAL A 13 -4.17 15.43 -11.12
C VAL A 13 -3.15 16.14 -10.25
N SER A 14 -2.28 15.37 -9.61
CA SER A 14 -1.15 15.88 -8.83
C SER A 14 0.09 15.85 -9.71
N PHE A 15 0.87 16.93 -9.70
CA PHE A 15 2.13 17.02 -10.44
C PHE A 15 3.28 16.80 -9.47
N GLU A 16 4.18 15.87 -9.78
CA GLU A 16 5.38 15.57 -9.00
C GLU A 16 6.58 15.53 -9.95
N LEU A 17 7.73 16.03 -9.51
CA LEU A 17 8.98 15.98 -10.28
C LEU A 17 9.73 14.69 -9.96
N ASP A 18 10.16 13.96 -10.98
CA ASP A 18 11.00 12.77 -10.78
C ASP A 18 12.47 13.12 -10.51
N GLU A 19 13.28 12.11 -10.16
CA GLU A 19 14.71 12.26 -9.87
C GLU A 19 15.55 12.76 -11.07
N GLN A 20 14.94 12.89 -12.25
CA GLN A 20 15.54 13.49 -13.45
C GLN A 20 14.86 14.81 -13.83
N GLU A 21 14.22 15.48 -12.87
CA GLU A 21 13.53 16.77 -13.01
C GLU A 21 12.39 16.77 -14.05
N ARG A 22 11.83 15.61 -14.40
CA ARG A 22 10.69 15.54 -15.34
C ARG A 22 9.38 15.57 -14.58
N VAL A 23 8.45 16.40 -15.05
CA VAL A 23 7.09 16.50 -14.51
C VAL A 23 6.33 15.22 -14.81
N ARG A 24 5.91 14.49 -13.77
CA ARG A 24 5.00 13.35 -13.84
C ARG A 24 3.62 13.76 -13.32
N VAL A 25 2.60 13.37 -14.08
CA VAL A 25 1.20 13.65 -13.74
C VAL A 25 0.60 12.37 -13.14
N LEU A 26 0.44 12.36 -11.81
CA LEU A 26 -0.17 11.24 -11.10
C LEU A 26 -1.68 11.44 -11.04
N GLN A 27 -2.41 10.58 -11.75
CA GLN A 27 -3.87 10.52 -11.68
C GLN A 27 -4.30 9.71 -10.46
N GLY A 28 -4.35 10.37 -9.31
CA GLY A 28 -4.75 9.77 -8.03
C GLY A 28 -6.18 10.10 -7.63
N VAL A 29 -6.87 9.14 -7.00
CA VAL A 29 -8.10 9.41 -6.25
C VAL A 29 -7.69 9.86 -4.85
N ARG A 30 -7.99 11.11 -4.48
CA ARG A 30 -7.79 11.59 -3.10
C ARG A 30 -8.83 10.95 -2.19
N LEU A 31 -8.37 10.13 -1.25
CA LEU A 31 -9.22 9.62 -0.17
C LEU A 31 -9.50 10.74 0.82
N THR A 32 -10.73 10.79 1.33
CA THR A 32 -11.14 11.72 2.38
C THR A 32 -10.35 11.43 3.66
N GLU A 33 -10.11 12.45 4.49
CA GLU A 33 -9.32 12.34 5.72
C GLU A 33 -9.85 11.24 6.66
N ASP A 34 -11.17 11.04 6.69
CA ASP A 34 -11.83 9.96 7.43
C ASP A 34 -11.49 8.55 6.91
N VAL A 35 -11.34 8.38 5.59
CA VAL A 35 -10.98 7.09 4.99
C VAL A 35 -9.50 6.80 5.24
N VAL A 36 -8.65 7.83 5.16
CA VAL A 36 -7.22 7.72 5.47
C VAL A 36 -7.02 7.34 6.94
N ASN A 37 -7.75 7.96 7.87
CA ASN A 37 -7.65 7.66 9.30
C ASN A 37 -8.12 6.23 9.62
N ARG A 38 -9.20 5.74 9.00
CA ARG A 38 -9.61 4.32 9.17
C ARG A 38 -8.59 3.33 8.61
N MET A 39 -7.96 3.65 7.48
CA MET A 39 -6.90 2.81 6.92
C MET A 39 -5.66 2.77 7.84
N LYS A 40 -5.39 3.88 8.53
CA LYS A 40 -4.30 4.00 9.50
C LYS A 40 -4.59 3.23 10.80
N GLU A 41 -5.83 3.21 11.27
CA GLU A 41 -6.26 2.42 12.44
C GLU A 41 -6.32 0.91 12.16
N SER A 42 -6.77 0.50 10.96
CA SER A 42 -6.84 -0.90 10.56
C SER A 42 -5.48 -1.55 10.29
N SER A 43 -4.40 -0.76 10.29
CA SER A 43 -3.01 -1.24 10.13
C SER A 43 -2.29 -1.48 11.46
N GLN A 44 -2.94 -1.37 12.62
CA GLN A 44 -2.35 -1.81 13.88
C GLN A 44 -2.38 -3.35 13.95
N PRO A 45 -1.25 -4.01 14.29
CA PRO A 45 -1.20 -5.46 14.39
C PRO A 45 -2.10 -5.90 15.55
N THR A 46 -3.15 -6.65 15.22
CA THR A 46 -3.94 -7.42 16.18
C THR A 46 -3.00 -8.39 16.89
N ARG A 47 -2.59 -8.06 18.12
CA ARG A 47 -2.17 -9.09 19.08
C ARG A 47 -3.40 -9.91 19.43
N ASP A 48 -3.40 -11.16 18.99
CA ASP A 48 -4.41 -12.16 19.28
C ASP A 48 -4.81 -12.16 20.76
N GLN A 49 -6.10 -11.97 21.01
CA GLN A 49 -6.72 -12.23 22.31
C GLN A 49 -7.31 -13.64 22.30
N ARG A 50 -6.67 -14.55 23.05
CA ARG A 50 -7.24 -15.83 23.49
C ARG A 50 -8.14 -15.57 24.72
N PRO A 51 -9.36 -16.14 24.80
CA PRO A 51 -10.22 -15.97 25.97
C PRO A 51 -9.93 -17.02 27.04
N SER A 52 -9.61 -16.61 28.27
CA SER A 52 -9.91 -17.38 29.48
C SER A 52 -9.87 -16.50 30.74
N SER A 53 -11.06 -16.28 31.30
CA SER A 53 -11.43 -16.16 32.72
C SER A 53 -10.32 -15.95 33.77
N PHE A 54 -10.36 -14.82 34.50
CA PHE A 54 -10.54 -14.69 35.97
C PHE A 54 -10.48 -13.18 36.37
N PRO A 55 -11.14 -12.74 37.47
CA PRO A 55 -11.50 -11.33 37.73
C PRO A 55 -10.41 -10.53 38.48
N PRO A 56 -10.53 -9.18 38.60
CA PRO A 56 -9.44 -8.29 39.01
C PRO A 56 -9.52 -7.90 40.50
N PRO A 57 -8.54 -7.11 40.99
CA PRO A 57 -8.97 -5.95 41.75
C PRO A 57 -8.39 -4.63 41.23
N SER A 58 -9.28 -3.66 41.33
CA SER A 58 -9.20 -2.25 40.98
C SER A 58 -8.08 -1.45 41.66
N SER A 59 -7.49 -0.58 40.85
CA SER A 59 -7.35 0.87 41.04
C SER A 59 -6.97 1.43 42.41
N ARG A 60 -5.82 2.11 42.47
CA ARG A 60 -5.82 3.59 42.53
C ARG A 60 -4.44 4.21 42.36
N GLY A 61 -4.39 5.22 41.50
CA GLY A 61 -3.94 6.55 41.92
C GLY A 61 -2.47 6.90 41.71
N THR A 62 -2.21 7.57 40.60
CA THR A 62 -1.12 8.52 40.38
C THR A 62 -0.99 9.50 41.55
N THR A 63 0.24 9.71 42.04
CA THR A 63 0.88 11.03 42.24
C THR A 63 2.27 10.82 42.82
N SER A 64 3.30 11.40 42.18
CA SER A 64 4.60 11.63 42.82
C SER A 64 4.40 12.47 44.08
N PRO A 65 5.20 12.27 45.14
CA PRO A 65 6.38 13.15 45.24
C PRO A 65 7.61 12.53 45.90
N GLN A 66 8.76 13.12 45.55
CA GLN A 66 9.88 13.51 46.42
C GLN A 66 10.54 12.50 47.36
N ALA A 67 11.86 12.41 47.20
CA ALA A 67 12.87 12.43 48.24
C ALA A 67 12.39 12.09 49.67
N ALA A 68 12.63 10.85 50.08
CA ALA A 68 12.93 10.51 51.46
C ALA A 68 13.81 9.27 51.46
N GLU A 69 14.82 9.31 52.31
CA GLU A 69 15.77 8.27 52.62
C GLU A 69 15.07 6.94 52.97
N GLU A 70 15.40 5.85 52.28
CA GLU A 70 15.34 4.52 52.90
C GLU A 70 16.26 3.52 52.19
N LYS A 71 17.50 3.45 52.70
CA LYS A 71 18.21 2.24 53.09
C LYS A 71 17.60 0.90 52.58
N ALA A 72 18.02 0.48 51.39
CA ALA A 72 17.91 -0.92 50.96
C ALA A 72 19.31 -1.50 50.71
N LYS A 73 19.63 -2.53 51.49
CA LYS A 73 20.87 -3.31 51.50
C LYS A 73 21.17 -3.90 50.11
N SER A 74 22.34 -3.55 49.59
CA SER A 74 23.00 -4.26 48.50
C SER A 74 23.32 -5.70 48.91
N PRO A 75 23.18 -6.70 48.00
CA PRO A 75 23.56 -8.06 48.28
C PRO A 75 25.08 -8.18 48.23
N THR A 76 25.67 -8.42 49.40
CA THR A 76 26.93 -9.13 49.67
C THR A 76 27.99 -9.07 48.56
N GLY A 77 28.47 -7.86 48.26
CA GLY A 77 29.86 -7.68 47.86
C GLY A 77 30.71 -7.73 49.12
N VAL A 78 31.62 -8.68 49.23
CA VAL A 78 32.60 -8.72 50.33
C VAL A 78 33.42 -7.43 50.21
N GLN A 79 33.11 -6.45 51.04
CA GLN A 79 33.92 -5.25 51.16
C GLN A 79 35.29 -5.63 51.72
N PRO A 80 36.36 -4.90 51.34
CA PRO A 80 37.62 -4.95 52.08
C PRO A 80 37.38 -4.72 53.57
N PRO A 81 38.07 -5.43 54.48
CA PRO A 81 38.00 -5.06 55.89
C PRO A 81 38.58 -3.66 56.06
N THR A 82 37.71 -2.66 56.26
CA THR A 82 38.13 -1.33 56.70
C THR A 82 38.57 -1.44 58.16
N VAL A 83 39.87 -1.59 58.38
CA VAL A 83 40.50 -1.38 59.69
C VAL A 83 40.29 0.07 60.11
N LYS A 84 39.33 0.29 61.02
CA LYS A 84 39.33 1.48 61.87
C LYS A 84 39.74 1.06 63.28
N SER A 85 40.84 1.68 63.74
CA SER A 85 41.32 1.75 65.12
C SER A 85 42.12 0.58 65.68
N SER A 86 43.38 0.47 65.28
CA SER A 86 44.52 0.69 66.19
C SER A 86 45.76 0.95 65.32
N GLY A 87 46.69 1.78 65.77
CA GLY A 87 47.89 2.18 65.00
C GLY A 87 48.92 1.06 64.78
N GLN A 88 48.50 -0.18 64.57
CA GLN A 88 49.38 -1.25 64.09
C GLN A 88 49.44 -1.19 62.57
N LYS A 89 50.65 -1.05 62.04
CA LYS A 89 50.90 -1.31 60.61
C LYS A 89 50.40 -2.73 60.31
N PRO A 90 49.64 -2.93 59.22
CA PRO A 90 49.30 -4.28 58.79
C PRO A 90 50.59 -5.07 58.64
N SER A 91 50.57 -6.33 59.09
CA SER A 91 51.72 -7.21 58.91
C SER A 91 51.98 -7.37 57.41
N GLU A 92 53.24 -7.54 57.01
CA GLU A 92 53.61 -7.78 55.61
C GLU A 92 52.81 -8.93 54.98
N ALA A 93 52.47 -9.94 55.79
CA ALA A 93 51.61 -11.06 55.37
C ALA A 93 50.15 -10.65 55.08
N GLU A 94 49.61 -9.64 55.75
CA GLU A 94 48.24 -9.15 55.55
C GLU A 94 48.13 -8.29 54.27
N GLU A 95 49.12 -7.43 54.04
CA GLU A 95 49.23 -6.67 52.79
C GLU A 95 49.39 -7.58 51.56
N ASP A 96 50.17 -8.66 51.70
CA ASP A 96 50.34 -9.66 50.65
C ASP A 96 49.07 -10.41 50.30
N LEU A 97 48.25 -10.76 51.30
CA LEU A 97 46.95 -11.38 51.08
C LEU A 97 46.02 -10.43 50.32
N TYR A 98 46.01 -9.14 50.69
CA TYR A 98 45.20 -8.14 50.01
C TYR A 98 45.64 -7.92 48.55
N ARG A 99 46.95 -7.83 48.29
CA ARG A 99 47.50 -7.73 46.93
C ARG A 99 47.14 -8.94 46.07
N ARG A 100 47.15 -10.15 46.64
CA ARG A 100 46.72 -11.36 45.91
C ARG A 100 45.23 -11.31 45.60
N TYR A 101 44.40 -10.91 46.56
CA TYR A 101 42.97 -10.78 46.38
C TYR A 101 42.60 -9.80 45.26
N GLU A 102 43.21 -8.61 45.22
CA GLU A 102 42.96 -7.63 44.16
C GLU A 102 43.37 -8.15 42.77
N ARG A 103 44.48 -8.88 42.68
CA ARG A 103 44.92 -9.52 41.42
C ARG A 103 43.92 -10.58 40.96
N GLU A 104 43.46 -11.45 41.87
CA GLU A 104 42.43 -12.45 41.56
C GLU A 104 41.12 -11.78 41.10
N GLN A 105 40.69 -10.68 41.75
CA GLN A 105 39.52 -9.94 41.31
C GLN A 105 39.69 -9.33 39.92
N ALA A 106 40.87 -8.83 39.58
CA ALA A 106 41.15 -8.28 38.26
C ALA A 106 41.07 -9.37 37.18
N LEU A 107 41.62 -10.56 37.44
CA LEU A 107 41.55 -11.70 36.54
C LEU A 107 40.11 -12.19 36.33
N VAL A 108 39.34 -12.28 37.41
CA VAL A 108 37.93 -12.67 37.34
C VAL A 108 37.11 -11.65 36.53
N GLN A 109 37.36 -10.34 36.73
CA GLN A 109 36.69 -9.30 35.95
C GLN A 109 37.05 -9.34 34.46
N ASP A 110 38.33 -9.54 34.13
CA ASP A 110 38.77 -9.67 32.74
C ASP A 110 38.14 -10.89 32.05
N GLU A 111 38.10 -12.04 32.74
CA GLU A 111 37.50 -13.25 32.19
C GLU A 111 35.99 -13.10 31.99
N LEU A 112 35.28 -12.43 32.92
CA LEU A 112 33.86 -12.11 32.76
C LEU A 112 33.60 -11.19 31.55
N LEU A 113 34.42 -10.16 31.35
CA LEU A 113 34.32 -9.28 30.19
C LEU A 113 34.57 -10.03 28.88
N ARG A 114 35.56 -10.92 28.87
CA ARG A 114 35.89 -11.76 27.72
C ARG A 114 34.75 -12.71 27.36
N LEU A 115 34.13 -13.34 28.35
CA LEU A 115 32.95 -14.19 28.16
C LEU A 115 31.76 -13.38 27.65
N ALA A 116 31.45 -12.24 28.27
CA ALA A 116 30.36 -11.36 27.84
C ALA A 116 30.52 -10.88 26.39
N LYS A 117 31.77 -10.59 25.97
CA LYS A 117 32.07 -10.23 24.57
C LYS A 117 31.74 -11.38 23.61
N ARG A 118 32.19 -12.59 23.93
CA ARG A 118 31.93 -13.78 23.10
C ARG A 118 30.44 -14.09 23.00
N GLU A 119 29.72 -14.00 24.12
CA GLU A 119 28.26 -14.20 24.11
C GLU A 119 27.56 -13.16 23.24
N ARG A 120 27.96 -11.89 23.32
CA ARG A 120 27.39 -10.83 22.48
C ARG A 120 27.70 -11.04 21.00
N GLU A 121 28.93 -11.39 20.66
CA GLU A 121 29.34 -11.68 19.28
C GLU A 121 28.56 -12.87 18.71
N ALA A 122 28.53 -13.99 19.44
CA ALA A 122 27.76 -15.17 19.06
C ALA A 122 26.25 -14.88 18.92
N ALA A 123 25.68 -14.11 19.85
CA ALA A 123 24.28 -13.70 19.77
C ALA A 123 24.02 -12.78 18.56
N SER A 124 24.93 -11.87 18.25
CA SER A 124 24.82 -10.96 17.10
C SER A 124 24.91 -11.71 15.77
N GLU A 125 25.79 -12.71 15.68
CA GLU A 125 25.93 -13.56 14.50
C GLU A 125 24.71 -14.46 14.32
N ALA A 126 24.24 -15.10 15.40
CA ALA A 126 23.01 -15.88 15.39
C ALA A 126 21.80 -15.05 14.93
N LEU A 127 21.67 -13.82 15.46
CA LEU A 127 20.62 -12.90 15.04
C LEU A 127 20.75 -12.51 13.56
N SER A 128 21.96 -12.14 13.11
CA SER A 128 22.21 -11.76 11.71
C SER A 128 21.85 -12.90 10.75
N THR A 129 22.26 -14.13 11.07
CA THR A 129 21.94 -15.30 10.23
C THR A 129 20.44 -15.63 10.25
N ALA A 130 19.76 -15.47 11.38
CA ALA A 130 18.31 -15.65 11.45
C ALA A 130 17.56 -14.61 10.61
N LEU A 131 17.94 -13.34 10.71
CA LEU A 131 17.36 -12.26 9.90
C LEU A 131 17.63 -12.45 8.40
N GLN A 132 18.83 -12.91 8.03
CA GLN A 132 19.15 -13.19 6.64
C GLN A 132 18.27 -14.31 6.07
N ARG A 133 18.04 -15.39 6.85
CA ARG A 133 17.15 -16.51 6.45
C ARG A 133 15.70 -16.08 6.31
N GLU A 134 15.21 -15.26 7.25
CA GLU A 134 13.85 -14.71 7.16
C GLU A 134 13.73 -13.84 5.90
N ARG A 135 14.68 -12.93 5.68
CA ARG A 135 14.67 -12.05 4.51
C ARG A 135 14.72 -12.83 3.20
N SER A 136 15.51 -13.91 3.11
CA SER A 136 15.53 -14.75 1.91
C SER A 136 14.20 -15.46 1.71
N SER A 137 13.62 -16.05 2.77
CA SER A 137 12.31 -16.72 2.69
C SER A 137 11.22 -15.77 2.23
N THR A 138 11.13 -14.60 2.87
CA THR A 138 10.14 -13.57 2.54
C THR A 138 10.32 -13.01 1.14
N ASN A 139 11.56 -12.88 0.66
CA ASN A 139 11.81 -12.46 -0.72
C ASN A 139 11.43 -13.56 -1.73
N GLU A 140 11.74 -14.82 -1.46
CA GLU A 140 11.33 -15.95 -2.30
C GLU A 140 9.80 -16.07 -2.38
N GLU A 141 9.10 -15.95 -1.27
CA GLU A 141 7.63 -15.94 -1.23
C GLU A 141 7.06 -14.78 -2.03
N ARG A 142 7.63 -13.58 -1.87
CA ARG A 142 7.23 -12.39 -2.64
C ARG A 142 7.46 -12.58 -4.15
N GLN A 143 8.56 -13.20 -4.55
CA GLN A 143 8.84 -13.51 -5.95
C GLN A 143 7.85 -14.53 -6.51
N ARG A 144 7.56 -15.60 -5.77
CA ARG A 144 6.55 -16.61 -6.17
C ARG A 144 5.16 -15.97 -6.30
N ALA A 145 4.77 -15.13 -5.35
CA ALA A 145 3.51 -14.42 -5.39
C ALA A 145 3.43 -13.46 -6.61
N ALA A 146 4.52 -12.74 -6.91
CA ALA A 146 4.58 -11.86 -8.07
C ALA A 146 4.50 -12.63 -9.40
N GLN A 147 5.16 -13.78 -9.49
CA GLN A 147 5.09 -14.66 -10.68
C GLN A 147 3.68 -15.20 -10.89
N LEU A 148 3.08 -15.80 -9.85
CA LEU A 148 1.71 -16.32 -9.92
C LEU A 148 0.72 -15.20 -10.30
N ASN A 149 0.88 -14.02 -9.71
CA ASN A 149 0.03 -12.88 -10.01
C ASN A 149 0.18 -12.42 -11.47
N ALA A 150 1.40 -12.37 -12.02
CA ALA A 150 1.64 -12.04 -13.42
C ALA A 150 1.01 -13.07 -14.37
N GLU A 151 1.12 -14.37 -14.05
CA GLU A 151 0.48 -15.44 -14.83
C GLU A 151 -1.05 -15.33 -14.81
N LEU A 152 -1.63 -15.08 -13.63
CA LEU A 152 -3.06 -14.85 -13.48
C LEU A 152 -3.52 -13.63 -14.29
N TYR A 153 -2.79 -12.51 -14.23
CA TYR A 153 -3.10 -11.32 -15.03
C TYR A 153 -3.03 -11.60 -16.53
N LYS A 154 -2.03 -12.35 -16.98
CA LYS A 154 -1.91 -12.73 -18.39
C LYS A 154 -3.10 -13.58 -18.84
N LEU A 155 -3.39 -14.66 -18.11
CA LEU A 155 -4.50 -15.57 -18.44
C LEU A 155 -5.84 -14.85 -18.44
N THR A 156 -6.09 -14.03 -17.42
CA THR A 156 -7.34 -13.25 -17.34
C THR A 156 -7.45 -12.26 -18.48
N SER A 157 -6.37 -11.54 -18.82
CA SER A 157 -6.35 -10.62 -19.96
C SER A 157 -6.65 -11.33 -21.28
N GLU A 158 -6.09 -12.51 -21.50
CA GLU A 158 -6.36 -13.34 -22.68
C GLU A 158 -7.84 -13.74 -22.75
N GLN A 159 -8.41 -14.22 -21.64
CA GLN A 159 -9.83 -14.57 -21.56
C GLN A 159 -10.75 -13.36 -21.80
N TYR A 160 -10.42 -12.19 -21.25
CA TYR A 160 -11.18 -10.97 -21.50
C TYR A 160 -11.13 -10.58 -22.97
N HIS A 161 -9.96 -10.68 -23.61
CA HIS A 161 -9.83 -10.34 -25.02
C HIS A 161 -10.58 -11.33 -25.92
N GLU A 162 -10.51 -12.62 -25.62
CA GLU A 162 -11.29 -13.65 -26.31
C GLU A 162 -12.81 -13.41 -26.14
N ALA A 163 -13.27 -13.13 -24.92
CA ALA A 163 -14.67 -12.82 -24.67
C ALA A 163 -15.12 -11.54 -25.42
N ALA A 164 -14.28 -10.51 -25.47
CA ALA A 164 -14.55 -9.27 -26.18
C ALA A 164 -14.64 -9.50 -27.69
N THR A 165 -13.68 -10.19 -28.30
CA THR A 165 -13.69 -10.51 -29.74
C THR A 165 -14.88 -11.38 -30.12
N ASN A 166 -15.23 -12.38 -29.31
CA ASN A 166 -16.43 -13.18 -29.51
C ASN A 166 -17.70 -12.32 -29.41
N ALA A 167 -17.77 -11.41 -28.43
CA ALA A 167 -18.88 -10.46 -28.33
C ALA A 167 -18.97 -9.55 -29.57
N GLU A 168 -17.85 -9.04 -30.09
CA GLU A 168 -17.83 -8.26 -31.34
C GLU A 168 -18.33 -9.07 -32.54
N HIS A 169 -17.99 -10.36 -32.66
CA HIS A 169 -18.50 -11.21 -33.72
C HIS A 169 -20.01 -11.46 -33.61
N ARG A 170 -20.53 -11.61 -32.38
CA ARG A 170 -21.97 -11.83 -32.13
C ARG A 170 -22.78 -10.54 -32.27
N ILE A 171 -22.21 -9.41 -31.87
CA ILE A 171 -22.79 -8.09 -32.04
C ILE A 171 -22.49 -7.65 -33.48
N LYS A 172 -23.33 -8.09 -34.43
CA LYS A 172 -23.30 -7.52 -35.78
C LYS A 172 -23.39 -6.00 -35.64
N ARG A 173 -22.36 -5.27 -36.11
CA ARG A 173 -22.52 -3.83 -36.37
C ARG A 173 -23.79 -3.71 -37.21
N ARG A 174 -24.80 -2.99 -36.71
CA ARG A 174 -25.99 -2.71 -37.51
C ARG A 174 -25.47 -2.09 -38.80
N SER A 175 -25.60 -2.82 -39.91
CA SER A 175 -25.36 -2.26 -41.23
C SER A 175 -26.45 -1.22 -41.42
N THR A 176 -26.13 0.04 -41.15
CA THR A 176 -27.01 1.15 -41.48
C THR A 176 -26.83 1.40 -42.97
N GLU A 177 -27.33 0.47 -43.78
CA GLU A 177 -27.53 0.75 -45.19
C GLU A 177 -28.48 1.95 -45.26
N PRO A 178 -28.04 3.09 -45.83
CA PRO A 178 -28.85 4.30 -45.80
C PRO A 178 -30.12 4.04 -46.60
N VAL A 179 -31.27 4.19 -45.94
CA VAL A 179 -32.55 3.94 -46.60
C VAL A 179 -32.71 4.93 -47.76
N CYS A 180 -33.17 4.44 -48.90
CA CYS A 180 -33.32 5.23 -50.14
C CYS A 180 -32.00 5.67 -50.81
N ALA A 181 -30.85 5.04 -50.53
CA ALA A 181 -29.55 5.42 -51.09
C ALA A 181 -29.51 5.57 -52.64
N GLY A 182 -30.18 4.67 -53.35
CA GLY A 182 -30.29 4.72 -54.82
C GLY A 182 -31.02 5.99 -55.29
N LEU A 183 -32.24 6.20 -54.78
CA LEU A 183 -33.04 7.40 -55.08
C LEU A 183 -32.36 8.70 -54.66
N GLN A 184 -31.64 8.69 -53.53
CA GLN A 184 -30.82 9.82 -53.08
C GLN A 184 -29.72 10.16 -54.09
N SER A 185 -29.07 9.14 -54.67
CA SER A 185 -28.03 9.34 -55.67
C SER A 185 -28.60 9.89 -56.97
N GLU A 186 -29.74 9.37 -57.41
CA GLU A 186 -30.41 9.80 -58.65
C GLU A 186 -30.94 11.23 -58.55
N ILE A 187 -31.59 11.60 -57.44
CA ILE A 187 -32.13 12.95 -57.26
C ILE A 187 -31.00 14.00 -57.21
N LEU A 188 -29.88 13.68 -56.56
CA LEU A 188 -28.71 14.55 -56.53
C LEU A 188 -28.10 14.72 -57.92
N LYS A 189 -27.99 13.64 -58.71
CA LYS A 189 -27.56 13.72 -60.12
C LYS A 189 -28.50 14.59 -60.95
N CYS A 190 -29.81 14.46 -60.77
CA CYS A 190 -30.79 15.25 -61.51
C CYS A 190 -30.65 16.75 -61.21
N TYR A 191 -30.53 17.14 -59.94
CA TYR A 191 -30.35 18.55 -59.58
C TYR A 191 -29.02 19.13 -60.04
N GLN A 192 -27.96 18.32 -60.05
CA GLN A 192 -26.66 18.74 -60.60
C GLN A 192 -26.74 19.01 -62.11
N ALA A 193 -27.50 18.20 -62.85
CA ALA A 193 -27.73 18.37 -64.28
C ALA A 193 -28.70 19.52 -64.61
N ASN A 194 -29.64 19.86 -63.72
CA ASN A 194 -30.70 20.84 -63.95
C ASN A 194 -30.66 22.00 -62.94
N LYS A 195 -29.51 22.69 -62.80
CA LYS A 195 -29.30 23.73 -61.78
C LYS A 195 -30.31 24.88 -61.81
N HIS A 196 -30.74 25.29 -63.00
CA HIS A 196 -31.69 26.41 -63.19
C HIS A 196 -33.12 25.93 -63.49
N GLU A 197 -33.33 24.61 -63.64
CA GLU A 197 -34.61 24.01 -64.04
C GLU A 197 -34.97 22.83 -63.13
N VAL A 198 -34.81 23.03 -61.82
CA VAL A 198 -34.94 21.99 -60.78
C VAL A 198 -36.30 21.28 -60.76
N LEU A 199 -37.35 21.89 -61.31
CA LEU A 199 -38.68 21.29 -61.40
C LEU A 199 -38.75 20.07 -62.32
N LYS A 200 -37.80 19.91 -63.25
CA LYS A 200 -37.64 18.67 -64.05
C LYS A 200 -37.35 17.44 -63.19
N CYS A 201 -36.82 17.63 -61.97
CA CYS A 201 -36.53 16.56 -61.02
C CYS A 201 -37.69 16.26 -60.06
N SER A 202 -38.87 16.86 -60.26
CA SER A 202 -39.99 16.80 -59.31
C SER A 202 -40.54 15.39 -59.11
N GLU A 203 -40.65 14.57 -60.16
CA GLU A 203 -41.11 13.18 -60.02
C GLU A 203 -40.13 12.34 -59.19
N LEU A 204 -38.82 12.51 -59.44
CA LEU A 204 -37.77 11.83 -58.70
C LEU A 204 -37.72 12.29 -57.23
N ALA A 205 -38.00 13.57 -56.98
CA ALA A 205 -38.14 14.11 -55.62
C ALA A 205 -39.33 13.52 -54.86
N LYS A 206 -40.48 13.35 -55.53
CA LYS A 206 -41.66 12.69 -54.95
C LYS A 206 -41.37 11.22 -54.63
N GLU A 207 -40.63 10.54 -55.49
CA GLU A 207 -40.27 9.14 -55.27
C GLU A 207 -39.30 8.97 -54.10
N TYR A 208 -38.27 9.81 -54.01
CA TYR A 208 -37.39 9.87 -52.85
C TYR A 208 -38.15 10.15 -51.55
N GLN A 209 -39.06 11.14 -51.55
CA GLN A 209 -39.89 11.46 -50.38
C GLN A 209 -40.80 10.30 -49.97
N ARG A 210 -41.42 9.60 -50.92
CA ARG A 210 -42.22 8.40 -50.66
C ARG A 210 -41.39 7.32 -49.97
N CYS A 211 -40.19 7.05 -50.49
CA CYS A 211 -39.28 6.09 -49.88
C CYS A 211 -38.91 6.48 -48.43
N VAL A 212 -38.53 7.74 -48.17
CA VAL A 212 -38.19 8.23 -46.83
C VAL A 212 -39.38 8.10 -45.87
N SER A 213 -40.58 8.45 -46.32
CA SER A 213 -41.80 8.36 -45.51
C SER A 213 -42.18 6.93 -45.15
N ALA A 214 -42.05 5.99 -46.09
CA ALA A 214 -42.31 4.57 -45.88
C ALA A 214 -41.30 3.98 -44.89
N ALA A 215 -40.01 4.29 -45.09
CA ALA A 215 -38.94 3.86 -44.21
C ALA A 215 -39.13 4.36 -42.77
N ARG A 216 -39.54 5.62 -42.60
CA ARG A 216 -39.83 6.20 -41.28
C ARG A 216 -41.00 5.48 -40.60
N LYS A 217 -42.03 5.10 -41.35
CA LYS A 217 -43.18 4.36 -40.84
C LYS A 217 -42.78 2.95 -40.38
N GLU A 218 -42.02 2.21 -41.19
CA GLU A 218 -41.51 0.87 -40.84
C GLU A 218 -40.58 0.89 -39.62
N LEU A 219 -39.72 1.90 -39.51
CA LEU A 219 -38.87 2.05 -38.33
C LEU A 219 -39.69 2.33 -37.07
N LEU A 220 -40.74 3.14 -37.14
CA LEU A 220 -41.57 3.45 -35.97
C LEU A 220 -42.45 2.27 -35.50
N VAL A 221 -42.80 1.35 -36.40
CA VAL A 221 -43.62 0.17 -36.05
C VAL A 221 -42.80 -0.95 -35.40
N ASN A 222 -41.49 -1.02 -35.66
CA ASN A 222 -40.60 -2.07 -35.13
C ASN A 222 -40.03 -1.79 -33.72
N TYR A 223 -40.36 -0.65 -33.09
CA TYR A 223 -40.01 -0.34 -31.69
C TYR A 223 -41.23 -0.28 -30.75
N GLY A 224 -42.40 -0.76 -31.19
CA GLY A 224 -43.65 -0.81 -30.42
C GLY A 224 -43.91 -2.19 -29.84
#